data_AF-K1TD31-F1
#
_entry.id   AF-K1TD31-F1
#
_cell.length_a   1.000
_cell.length_b   1.000
_cell.length_c   1.000
_cell.angle_alpha   90.00
_cell.angle_beta   90.00
_cell.angle_gamma   90.00
#
_symmetry.space_group_name_H-M   'P 1'
#
loop_
_entity.id
_entity.type
_entity.pdbx_description
1 polymer ?
#
loop_
_entity_poly.entity_id
_entity_poly.type
_entity_poly.pdbx_seq_one_letter_code
_entity_poly.pdbx_strand_id
1 'polypeptide(L)'
;FAFNSVQSNTICAAFEEAFNIPPSLMGVILTSLTLIIIFGGIQRIAKVSSIIVPVMALGYIFLSLFIVIVNAKHLPEVIELIIANAFGWEQALSGGIGMALMQGIKRGLFSNEAGMGSAPNVAASADVTHPVKQGLIQTLGVFTDTLVICTCTAFIILFSGASQKKPME
;
A
#
# COMPACT_ATOMS: atom_id res chain seq x y z
N PHE A 1 12.42 7.91 -8.93
CA PHE A 1 12.25 7.14 -10.18
C PHE A 1 11.59 5.79 -9.93
N ALA A 2 12.09 4.94 -9.03
CA ALA A 2 11.50 3.60 -8.77
C ALA A 2 10.00 3.63 -8.40
N PHE A 3 9.57 4.49 -7.47
CA PHE A 3 8.15 4.58 -7.06
C PHE A 3 7.21 4.92 -8.22
N ASN A 4 7.51 5.97 -8.99
CA ASN A 4 6.68 6.38 -10.11
C ASN A 4 6.53 5.26 -11.15
N SER A 5 7.62 4.56 -11.46
CA SER A 5 7.59 3.45 -12.43
C SER A 5 6.77 2.25 -11.91
N VAL A 6 6.94 1.87 -10.64
CA VAL A 6 6.20 0.75 -10.03
C VAL A 6 4.71 1.07 -9.94
N GLN A 7 4.34 2.28 -9.49
CA GLN A 7 2.94 2.70 -9.36
C GLN A 7 2.25 2.81 -10.73
N SER A 8 2.87 3.47 -11.70
CA SER A 8 2.30 3.59 -13.05
C SER A 8 2.17 2.24 -13.76
N ASN A 9 3.16 1.35 -13.61
CA ASN A 9 3.09 0.01 -14.17
C ASN A 9 1.96 -0.82 -13.54
N THR A 10 1.81 -0.76 -12.21
CA THR A 10 0.74 -1.48 -11.49
C THR A 10 -0.65 -0.98 -11.91
N ILE A 11 -0.82 0.34 -12.08
CA ILE A 11 -2.07 0.91 -12.58
C ILE A 11 -2.35 0.42 -14.01
N CYS A 12 -1.37 0.47 -14.91
CA CYS A 12 -1.55 -0.01 -16.28
C CYS A 12 -1.94 -1.49 -16.31
N ALA A 13 -1.27 -2.35 -15.55
CA ALA A 13 -1.57 -3.78 -15.48
C ALA A 13 -2.98 -4.04 -14.92
N ALA A 14 -3.40 -3.31 -13.88
CA ALA A 14 -4.73 -3.45 -13.31
C ALA A 14 -5.83 -3.03 -14.31
N PHE A 15 -5.60 -1.98 -15.10
CA PHE A 15 -6.55 -1.52 -16.11
C PHE A 15 -6.60 -2.42 -17.35
N GLU A 16 -5.47 -3.00 -17.73
CA GLU A 16 -5.41 -4.02 -18.77
C GLU A 16 -6.22 -5.26 -18.37
N GLU A 17 -6.00 -5.79 -17.15
CA GLU A 17 -6.71 -6.96 -16.65
C GLU A 17 -8.22 -6.70 -16.46
N ALA A 18 -8.59 -5.58 -15.84
CA ALA A 18 -9.98 -5.31 -15.49
C ALA A 18 -10.83 -4.79 -16.67
N PHE A 19 -10.22 -4.06 -17.60
CA PHE A 19 -10.95 -3.30 -18.63
C PHE A 19 -10.41 -3.52 -20.05
N ASN A 20 -9.40 -4.37 -20.25
CA ASN A 20 -8.73 -4.57 -21.55
C ASN A 20 -8.18 -3.27 -22.17
N ILE A 21 -7.79 -2.31 -21.32
CA ILE A 21 -7.18 -1.05 -21.79
C ILE A 21 -5.68 -1.28 -22.01
N PRO A 22 -5.14 -1.02 -23.22
CA PRO A 22 -3.72 -1.23 -23.49
C PRO A 22 -2.82 -0.37 -22.59
N PRO A 23 -1.70 -0.92 -22.07
CA PRO A 23 -0.78 -0.18 -21.20
C PRO A 23 -0.23 1.12 -21.78
N SER A 24 -0.05 1.17 -23.11
CA SER A 24 0.40 2.38 -23.81
C SER A 24 -0.63 3.51 -23.73
N LEU A 25 -1.91 3.20 -23.91
CA LEU A 25 -3.00 4.16 -23.81
C LEU A 25 -3.16 4.66 -22.36
N MET A 26 -3.18 3.74 -21.39
CA MET A 26 -3.28 4.11 -19.97
C MET A 26 -2.06 4.94 -19.52
N GLY A 27 -0.86 4.58 -20.00
CA GLY A 27 0.37 5.34 -19.74
C GLY A 27 0.31 6.78 -20.26
N VAL A 28 -0.25 6.99 -21.47
CA VAL A 28 -0.48 8.34 -22.01
C VAL A 28 -1.47 9.12 -21.14
N ILE A 29 -2.60 8.49 -20.75
CA ILE A 29 -3.60 9.14 -19.88
C ILE A 29 -2.97 9.55 -18.55
N LEU A 30 -2.26 8.64 -17.87
CA LEU A 30 -1.58 8.94 -16.61
C LEU A 30 -0.56 10.07 -16.76
N THR A 31 0.24 10.02 -17.82
CA THR A 31 1.26 11.03 -18.09
C THR A 31 0.63 12.40 -18.33
N SER A 32 -0.40 12.49 -19.18
CA SER A 32 -1.10 13.74 -19.47
C SER A 32 -1.74 14.36 -18.23
N LEU A 33 -2.44 13.56 -17.42
CA LEU A 33 -3.04 14.03 -16.17
C LEU A 33 -1.98 14.52 -15.18
N THR A 34 -0.89 13.76 -15.04
CA THR A 34 0.22 14.10 -14.13
C THR A 34 0.91 15.39 -14.55
N LEU A 35 1.14 15.60 -15.86
CA LEU A 35 1.74 16.82 -16.40
C LEU A 35 0.90 18.05 -16.05
N ILE A 36 -0.42 18.00 -16.25
CA ILE A 36 -1.33 19.13 -15.96
C ILE A 36 -1.25 19.56 -14.48
N ILE A 37 -1.07 18.59 -13.58
CA ILE A 37 -0.96 18.83 -12.14
C ILE A 37 0.42 19.38 -11.78
N ILE A 38 1.50 18.71 -12.22
CA ILE A 38 2.88 19.06 -11.85
C ILE A 38 3.29 20.43 -12.39
N PHE A 39 2.95 20.76 -13.65
CA PHE A 39 3.28 22.07 -14.23
C PHE A 39 2.54 23.24 -13.55
N GLY A 40 1.51 22.97 -12.73
CA GLY A 40 0.87 23.97 -11.88
C GLY A 40 1.61 24.31 -10.58
N GLY A 41 2.75 23.66 -10.32
CA GLY A 41 3.57 23.90 -9.12
C GLY A 41 3.03 23.26 -7.83
N ILE A 42 3.78 23.43 -6.74
CA ILE A 42 3.54 22.73 -5.47
C ILE A 42 2.15 23.02 -4.87
N GLN A 43 1.63 24.24 -5.06
CA GLN A 43 0.30 24.62 -4.56
C GLN A 43 -0.83 23.85 -5.26
N ARG A 44 -0.70 23.59 -6.56
CA ARG A 44 -1.67 22.76 -7.29
C ARG A 44 -1.59 21.31 -6.84
N ILE A 45 -0.37 20.78 -6.69
CA ILE A 45 -0.15 19.42 -6.19
C ILE A 45 -0.82 19.26 -4.82
N ALA A 46 -0.55 20.16 -3.86
CA ALA A 46 -1.13 20.12 -2.53
C ALA A 46 -2.67 20.16 -2.56
N LYS A 47 -3.25 21.05 -3.38
CA LYS A 47 -4.70 21.19 -3.52
C LYS A 47 -5.38 19.98 -4.14
N VAL A 48 -4.74 19.33 -5.12
CA VAL A 48 -5.29 18.12 -5.74
C VAL A 48 -5.16 16.94 -4.77
N SER A 49 -3.99 16.76 -4.16
CA SER A 49 -3.75 15.69 -3.19
C SER A 49 -4.65 15.79 -1.96
N SER A 50 -4.94 17.00 -1.47
CA SER A 50 -5.84 17.20 -0.31
C SER A 50 -7.28 16.78 -0.57
N ILE A 51 -7.68 16.60 -1.82
CA ILE A 51 -9.01 16.09 -2.20
C ILE A 51 -8.92 14.60 -2.53
N ILE A 52 -7.98 14.21 -3.40
CA ILE A 52 -7.90 12.82 -3.90
C ILE A 52 -7.51 11.86 -2.78
N VAL A 53 -6.50 12.21 -1.96
CA VAL A 53 -5.96 11.29 -0.95
C VAL A 53 -7.01 10.94 0.12
N PRO A 54 -7.76 11.89 0.71
CA PRO A 54 -8.81 11.54 1.67
C PRO A 54 -9.93 10.70 1.06
N VAL A 55 -10.38 11.02 -0.16
CA VAL A 55 -11.45 10.25 -0.84
C VAL A 55 -10.99 8.81 -1.10
N MET A 56 -9.76 8.65 -1.61
CA MET A 56 -9.16 7.33 -1.87
C MET A 56 -9.01 6.54 -0.56
N ALA A 57 -8.42 7.14 0.47
CA ALA A 57 -8.17 6.48 1.75
C ALA A 57 -9.47 6.06 2.44
N LEU A 58 -10.44 6.97 2.55
CA LEU A 58 -11.73 6.68 3.18
C LEU A 58 -12.52 5.63 2.39
N GLY A 59 -12.54 5.74 1.06
CA GLY A 59 -13.22 4.76 0.21
C GLY A 59 -12.62 3.35 0.36
N TYR A 60 -11.29 3.25 0.36
CA TYR A 60 -10.61 1.97 0.52
C TYR A 60 -10.74 1.40 1.95
N ILE A 61 -10.59 2.23 2.98
CA ILE A 61 -10.80 1.83 4.38
C ILE A 61 -12.22 1.30 4.58
N PHE A 62 -13.23 2.00 4.05
CA PHE A 62 -14.61 1.56 4.14
C PHE A 62 -14.82 0.20 3.47
N LEU A 63 -14.38 0.05 2.22
CA LEU A 63 -14.52 -1.20 1.48
C LEU A 63 -13.79 -2.35 2.18
N SER A 64 -12.56 -2.10 2.65
CA SER A 64 -11.73 -3.13 3.23
C SER A 64 -12.23 -3.59 4.60
N LEU A 65 -12.61 -2.65 5.48
CA LEU A 65 -13.24 -2.97 6.75
C LEU A 65 -14.57 -3.70 6.55
N PHE A 66 -15.37 -3.28 5.56
CA PHE A 66 -16.60 -3.98 5.22
C PHE A 66 -16.34 -5.46 4.87
N ILE A 67 -15.38 -5.74 3.99
CA ILE A 67 -15.02 -7.12 3.62
C ILE A 67 -14.53 -7.90 4.84
N VAL A 68 -13.67 -7.29 5.67
CA VAL A 68 -13.12 -7.94 6.88
C VAL A 68 -14.23 -8.26 7.88
N ILE A 69 -15.18 -7.35 8.10
CA ILE A 69 -16.30 -7.56 9.02
C ILE A 69 -17.22 -8.69 8.52
N VAL A 70 -17.56 -8.70 7.23
CA VAL A 70 -18.39 -9.77 6.64
C VAL A 70 -17.71 -11.14 6.75
N ASN A 71 -16.37 -11.19 6.71
CA ASN A 71 -15.59 -12.42 6.80
C ASN A 71 -14.93 -12.64 8.17
N ALA A 72 -15.39 -11.95 9.22
CA ALA A 72 -14.72 -11.94 10.53
C ALA A 72 -14.57 -13.33 11.16
N LYS A 73 -15.42 -14.29 10.81
CA LYS A 73 -15.33 -15.69 11.28
C LYS A 73 -14.04 -16.40 10.82
N HIS A 74 -13.47 -15.99 9.68
CA HIS A 74 -12.23 -16.55 9.13
C HIS A 74 -10.98 -15.83 9.66
N LEU A 75 -11.15 -14.74 10.41
CA LEU A 75 -10.03 -13.95 10.91
C LEU A 75 -9.06 -14.77 11.80
N PRO A 76 -9.52 -15.63 12.72
CA PRO A 76 -8.62 -16.47 13.52
C PRO A 76 -7.75 -17.38 12.66
N GLU A 77 -8.34 -18.03 11.65
CA GLU A 77 -7.65 -18.94 10.72
C GLU A 77 -6.59 -18.18 9.91
N VAL A 78 -6.91 -16.98 9.41
CA VAL A 78 -5.97 -16.15 8.67
C VAL A 78 -4.80 -15.68 9.55
N ILE A 79 -5.06 -15.31 10.81
CA ILE A 79 -4.00 -14.91 11.74
C ILE A 79 -3.08 -16.09 12.06
N GLU A 80 -3.66 -17.27 12.31
CA GLU A 80 -2.90 -18.51 12.52
C GLU A 80 -2.01 -18.82 11.32
N LEU A 81 -2.56 -18.70 10.11
CA LEU A 81 -1.82 -18.91 8.86
C LEU A 81 -0.65 -17.92 8.72
N ILE A 82 -0.85 -16.64 9.04
CA ILE A 82 0.22 -15.62 9.00
C ILE A 82 1.35 -16.00 9.96
N ILE A 83 1.02 -16.35 11.20
CA ILE A 83 2.02 -16.69 12.23
C ILE A 83 2.74 -17.99 11.85
N ALA A 84 2.02 -19.02 11.42
CA ALA A 84 2.58 -20.30 11.00
C ALA A 84 3.53 -20.13 9.81
N ASN A 85 3.20 -19.30 8.82
CA ASN A 85 4.09 -19.07 7.67
C ASN A 85 5.26 -18.14 7.99
N ALA A 86 5.11 -17.21 8.94
CA ALA A 86 6.18 -16.30 9.32
C ALA A 86 7.19 -16.92 10.30
N PHE A 87 6.72 -17.80 11.20
CA PHE A 87 7.51 -18.33 12.33
C PHE A 87 7.39 -19.86 12.52
N GLY A 88 6.82 -20.59 11.56
CA GLY A 88 6.63 -22.03 11.67
C GLY A 88 7.92 -22.83 11.62
N TRP A 89 7.84 -24.05 12.14
CA TRP A 89 9.01 -24.92 12.31
C TRP A 89 9.56 -25.44 10.97
N GLU A 90 8.68 -25.71 10.01
CA GLU A 90 9.03 -26.08 8.64
C GLU A 90 9.74 -24.92 7.91
N GLN A 91 9.26 -23.70 8.10
CA GLN A 91 9.85 -22.48 7.57
C GLN A 91 11.18 -22.17 8.26
N ALA A 92 11.35 -22.52 9.54
CA ALA A 92 12.61 -22.37 10.25
C ALA A 92 13.70 -23.28 9.65
N LEU A 93 13.37 -24.55 9.43
CA LEU A 93 14.29 -25.56 8.90
C LEU A 93 14.68 -25.31 7.43
N SER A 94 13.78 -24.71 6.64
CA SER A 94 14.00 -24.40 5.22
C SER A 94 14.60 -23.02 4.96
N GLY A 95 14.82 -22.20 5.99
CA GLY A 95 15.22 -20.78 5.83
C GLY A 95 14.07 -19.85 5.39
N GLY A 96 12.84 -20.37 5.29
CA GLY A 96 11.62 -19.65 4.98
C GLY A 96 11.31 -18.48 5.92
N ILE A 97 11.66 -18.57 7.22
CA ILE A 97 11.49 -17.46 8.17
C ILE A 97 12.26 -16.22 7.72
N GLY A 98 13.55 -16.38 7.37
CA GLY A 98 14.40 -15.28 6.92
C GLY A 98 13.88 -14.65 5.63
N MET A 99 13.38 -15.48 4.71
CA MET A 99 12.77 -15.02 3.46
C MET A 99 11.46 -14.26 3.71
N ALA A 100 10.57 -14.78 4.56
CA ALA A 100 9.30 -14.15 4.91
C ALA A 100 9.53 -12.78 5.57
N LEU A 101 10.43 -12.70 6.56
CA LEU A 101 10.83 -11.45 7.20
C LEU A 101 11.46 -10.47 6.20
N MET A 102 12.40 -10.92 5.38
CA MET A 102 13.05 -10.04 4.41
C MET A 102 12.04 -9.47 3.40
N GLN A 103 11.11 -10.28 2.89
CA GLN A 103 10.08 -9.81 1.96
C GLN A 103 9.07 -8.89 2.65
N GLY A 104 8.66 -9.22 3.88
CA GLY A 104 7.78 -8.38 4.70
C GLY A 104 8.40 -7.02 4.99
N ILE A 105 9.66 -6.98 5.42
CA ILE A 105 10.39 -5.72 5.67
C ILE A 105 10.54 -4.91 4.37
N LYS A 106 10.96 -5.54 3.27
CA LYS A 106 11.12 -4.84 1.97
C LYS A 106 9.81 -4.23 1.49
N ARG A 107 8.71 -4.98 1.52
CA ARG A 107 7.38 -4.49 1.11
C ARG A 107 6.82 -3.46 2.08
N GLY A 108 7.02 -3.65 3.39
CA GLY A 108 6.59 -2.72 4.42
C GLY A 108 7.26 -1.36 4.30
N LEU A 109 8.59 -1.35 4.14
CA LEU A 109 9.35 -0.12 3.88
C LEU A 109 8.85 0.57 2.60
N PHE A 110 8.60 -0.19 1.53
CA PHE A 110 8.09 0.37 0.27
C PHE A 110 6.69 0.98 0.40
N SER A 111 5.84 0.48 1.32
CA SER A 111 4.49 1.01 1.53
C SER A 111 4.49 2.31 2.35
N ASN A 112 5.14 2.29 3.52
CA ASN A 112 5.01 3.36 4.51
C ASN A 112 6.16 4.37 4.52
N GLU A 113 7.19 4.13 3.71
CA GLU A 113 8.38 4.95 3.62
C GLU A 113 9.19 5.14 4.93
N ALA A 114 8.98 4.27 5.92
CA ALA A 114 9.69 4.32 7.19
C ALA A 114 11.20 4.19 6.95
N GLY A 115 11.99 5.12 7.49
CA GLY A 115 13.45 5.10 7.37
C GLY A 115 14.01 5.42 5.98
N MET A 116 13.19 5.77 4.98
CA MET A 116 13.67 6.17 3.64
C MET A 116 14.05 7.64 3.51
N GLY A 117 13.70 8.48 4.49
CA GLY A 117 14.09 9.90 4.52
C GLY A 117 13.35 10.80 3.51
N SER A 118 12.40 10.26 2.75
CA SER A 118 11.54 11.00 1.81
C SER A 118 10.41 11.76 2.51
N ALA A 119 9.74 11.14 3.49
CA ALA A 119 8.62 11.74 4.22
C ALA A 119 8.96 13.10 4.89
N PRO A 120 10.15 13.29 5.51
CA PRO A 120 10.56 14.60 6.04
C PRO A 120 10.57 15.75 5.03
N ASN A 121 10.82 15.50 3.74
CA ASN A 121 10.84 16.55 2.71
C ASN A 121 9.48 17.22 2.56
N VAL A 122 8.40 16.43 2.62
CA VAL A 122 7.03 16.95 2.59
C VAL A 122 6.68 17.62 3.91
N ALA A 123 7.06 17.02 5.04
CA ALA A 123 6.83 17.64 6.36
C ALA A 123 7.53 18.97 6.56
N ALA A 124 8.70 19.18 5.96
CA ALA A 124 9.41 20.45 6.02
C ALA A 124 8.64 21.61 5.36
N SER A 125 7.68 21.30 4.46
CA SER A 125 6.80 22.29 3.84
C SER A 125 5.52 22.58 4.63
N ALA A 126 5.26 21.82 5.70
CA ALA A 126 4.05 21.97 6.49
C ALA A 126 4.13 23.20 7.40
N ASP A 127 3.05 23.99 7.43
CA ASP A 127 2.89 25.08 8.39
C ASP A 127 2.49 24.49 9.76
N VAL A 128 3.47 24.33 10.63
CA VAL A 128 3.31 23.73 11.96
C VAL A 128 4.00 24.56 13.03
N THR A 129 3.37 24.68 14.19
CA THR A 129 3.91 25.48 15.30
C THR A 129 5.11 24.84 15.99
N HIS A 130 5.31 23.53 15.84
CA HIS A 130 6.39 22.80 16.49
C HIS A 130 6.70 21.50 15.72
N PRO A 131 7.98 21.15 15.49
CA PRO A 131 8.37 19.97 14.70
C PRO A 131 7.80 18.65 15.24
N VAL A 132 7.67 18.53 16.58
CA VAL A 132 7.07 17.33 17.21
C VAL A 132 5.63 17.09 16.73
N LYS A 133 4.83 18.15 16.51
CA LYS A 133 3.46 17.97 16.02
C LYS A 133 3.45 17.32 14.64
N GLN A 134 4.36 17.76 13.76
CA GLN A 134 4.48 17.17 12.43
C GLN A 134 5.03 15.75 12.47
N GLY A 135 5.99 15.47 13.36
CA GLY A 135 6.48 14.10 13.59
C GLY A 135 5.36 13.15 14.04
N LEU A 136 4.49 13.59 14.96
CA LEU A 136 3.34 12.79 15.40
C LEU A 136 2.34 12.53 14.26
N ILE A 137 2.06 13.53 13.43
CA ILE A 137 1.20 13.38 12.25
C ILE A 137 1.80 12.37 11.26
N GLN A 138 3.12 12.41 11.02
CA GLN A 138 3.79 11.44 10.15
C GLN A 138 3.73 10.01 10.70
N THR A 139 3.93 9.83 12.01
CA THR A 139 3.80 8.51 12.66
C THR A 139 2.38 7.96 12.52
N LEU A 140 1.35 8.79 12.62
CA LEU A 140 -0.04 8.38 12.35
C LEU A 140 -0.23 7.94 10.89
N GLY A 141 0.48 8.55 9.94
CA GLY A 141 0.51 8.12 8.54
C GLY A 141 1.01 6.69 8.40
N VAL A 142 2.17 6.37 9.00
CA VAL A 142 2.75 5.00 8.99
C VAL A 142 1.82 4.00 9.68
N PHE A 143 1.25 4.37 10.83
CA PHE A 143 0.28 3.53 11.55
C PHE A 143 -0.93 3.19 10.66
N THR A 144 -1.53 4.21 10.04
CA THR A 144 -2.73 4.03 9.22
C THR A 144 -2.44 3.23 7.95
N ASP A 145 -1.32 3.50 7.27
CA ASP A 145 -0.93 2.76 6.08
C ASP A 145 -0.68 1.28 6.40
N THR A 146 0.20 0.99 7.35
CA THR A 146 0.65 -0.39 7.57
C THR A 146 -0.30 -1.21 8.43
N LEU A 147 -0.72 -0.71 9.60
CA LEU A 147 -1.48 -1.50 10.56
C LEU A 147 -2.98 -1.53 10.26
N VAL A 148 -3.49 -0.54 9.52
CA VAL A 148 -4.90 -0.51 9.13
C VAL A 148 -5.05 -0.96 7.68
N ILE A 149 -4.53 -0.18 6.73
CA ILE A 149 -4.79 -0.41 5.30
C ILE A 149 -4.12 -1.71 4.84
N CYS A 150 -2.80 -1.86 4.97
CA CYS A 150 -2.10 -3.05 4.48
C CYS A 150 -2.53 -4.34 5.20
N THR A 151 -2.79 -4.27 6.51
CA THR A 151 -3.32 -5.42 7.25
C THR A 151 -4.70 -5.85 6.72
N CYS A 152 -5.61 -4.90 6.47
CA CYS A 152 -6.90 -5.24 5.86
C CYS A 152 -6.73 -5.79 4.44
N THR A 153 -5.83 -5.23 3.63
CA THR A 153 -5.49 -5.76 2.31
C THR A 153 -4.99 -7.20 2.39
N ALA A 154 -4.10 -7.50 3.33
CA ALA A 154 -3.59 -8.86 3.54
C ALA A 154 -4.72 -9.82 3.89
N PHE A 155 -5.64 -9.43 4.78
CA PHE A 155 -6.81 -10.24 5.12
C PHE A 155 -7.71 -10.49 3.91
N ILE A 156 -8.01 -9.48 3.09
CA ILE A 156 -8.82 -9.64 1.87
C ILE A 156 -8.17 -10.66 0.92
N ILE A 157 -6.86 -10.55 0.70
CA ILE A 157 -6.12 -11.49 -0.17
C ILE A 157 -6.21 -12.91 0.40
N LEU A 158 -6.04 -13.09 1.70
CA LEU A 158 -6.07 -14.41 2.34
C LEU A 158 -7.47 -15.01 2.38
N PHE A 159 -8.53 -14.20 2.58
CA PHE A 159 -9.92 -14.64 2.47
C PHE A 159 -10.30 -15.11 1.06
N SER A 160 -9.69 -14.51 0.02
CA SER A 160 -9.97 -14.91 -1.37
C SER A 160 -9.47 -16.31 -1.75
N GLY A 161 -8.70 -16.96 -0.86
CA GLY A 161 -8.08 -18.26 -1.14
C GLY A 161 -6.92 -18.17 -2.13
N ALA A 162 -6.44 -16.97 -2.49
CA ALA A 162 -5.30 -16.79 -3.39
C ALA A 162 -4.03 -17.55 -2.92
N SER A 163 -3.88 -17.79 -1.61
CA SER A 163 -2.78 -18.57 -1.03
C SER A 163 -2.96 -20.10 -1.10
N GLN A 164 -4.16 -20.59 -1.45
CA GLN A 164 -4.45 -22.03 -1.61
C GLN A 164 -4.21 -22.54 -3.03
N LYS A 165 -3.86 -21.66 -3.98
CA LYS A 165 -3.53 -22.05 -5.34
C LYS A 165 -2.13 -22.69 -5.34
N LYS A 166 -2.10 -24.02 -5.16
CA LYS A 166 -0.91 -24.86 -5.37
C LYS A 166 -0.29 -24.49 -6.74
N PRO A 167 1.04 -24.34 -6.87
CA PRO A 167 1.65 -24.13 -8.18
C PRO A 167 1.12 -25.23 -9.11
N MET A 168 0.53 -24.84 -10.26
CA MET A 168 0.22 -25.81 -11.30
C MET A 168 1.56 -26.44 -11.71
N GLU A 169 1.64 -27.76 -11.54
CA GLU A 169 2.70 -28.60 -12.11
C GLU A 169 2.76 -28.45 -13.63
#